data_AF-A0A925R7L9-F1
#
_entry.id   AF-A0A925R7L9-F1
#
_cell.length_a   1.000
_cell.length_b   1.000
_cell.length_c   1.000
_cell.angle_alpha   90.00
_cell.angle_beta   90.00
_cell.angle_gamma   90.00
#
_symmetry.space_group_name_H-M   'P 1'
#
loop_
_entity.id
_entity.type
_entity.pdbx_description
1 polymer ?
#
loop_
_entity_poly.entity_id
_entity_poly.type
_entity_poly.pdbx_seq_one_letter_code
_entity_poly.pdbx_strand_id
1 'polypeptide(L)'
;MPRKPVSLRVPLMLMLLLAFGCSKGAPDKATTTVKVSAVAATDGTAIELEPSPEGFPLGLGTSQGFAIHLFDTPGANQGFKKFPPESGSKRHYDEFTLVGKVHLVITEESNPPKLFFDENRNGDLTDDRPAAIGEGSALVPNHYSIQVLYDDEKVVAPYRLWMFGSNMGGVRFYPKCHWYGTLTVNGKPYKITAFDGNSDGDYSNDPVVIDANGNDKAEDEEKLSPGKSITIDGQQVALVSISRSGLTARFKM
;
A
#
# COMPACT_ATOMS: atom_id res chain seq x y z
N MET A 1 30.08 -52.21 -33.23
CA MET A 1 30.05 -52.22 -31.75
C MET A 1 28.96 -51.27 -31.27
N PRO A 2 27.85 -51.74 -30.68
CA PRO A 2 26.78 -50.87 -30.20
C PRO A 2 27.06 -50.43 -28.76
N ARG A 3 26.97 -49.12 -28.49
CA ARG A 3 27.04 -48.57 -27.13
C ARG A 3 25.67 -48.69 -26.46
N LYS A 4 25.64 -49.30 -25.27
CA LYS A 4 24.47 -49.40 -24.39
C LYS A 4 24.06 -48.00 -23.87
N PRO A 5 22.77 -47.74 -23.64
CA PRO A 5 22.33 -46.54 -22.95
C PRO A 5 22.51 -46.69 -21.43
N VAL A 6 23.10 -45.68 -20.79
CA VAL A 6 23.18 -45.57 -19.32
C VAL A 6 21.90 -44.88 -18.84
N SER A 7 21.12 -45.61 -18.07
CA SER A 7 19.96 -45.10 -17.33
C SER A 7 20.47 -44.35 -16.09
N LEU A 8 20.25 -43.04 -16.05
CA LEU A 8 20.47 -42.23 -14.85
C LEU A 8 19.11 -41.99 -14.18
N ARG A 9 18.88 -42.66 -13.05
CA ARG A 9 17.78 -42.37 -12.13
C ARG A 9 18.21 -41.20 -11.24
N VAL A 10 17.48 -40.09 -11.28
CA VAL A 10 17.63 -38.97 -10.34
C VAL A 10 16.41 -38.98 -9.41
N PRO A 11 16.58 -38.83 -8.09
CA PRO A 11 15.50 -38.97 -7.13
C PRO A 11 14.54 -37.77 -7.17
N LEU A 12 13.27 -38.10 -7.03
CA LEU A 12 12.13 -37.21 -6.86
C LEU A 12 12.30 -36.40 -5.56
N MET A 13 12.78 -35.17 -5.68
CA MET A 13 12.81 -34.22 -4.56
C MET A 13 11.49 -33.46 -4.54
N LEU A 14 10.70 -33.74 -3.50
CA LEU A 14 9.42 -33.13 -3.21
C LEU A 14 9.64 -31.64 -2.84
N MET A 15 9.39 -30.73 -3.77
CA MET A 15 9.37 -29.30 -3.50
C MET A 15 7.93 -28.89 -3.15
N LEU A 16 7.74 -28.46 -1.90
CA LEU A 16 6.50 -27.87 -1.41
C LEU A 16 6.22 -26.58 -2.22
N LEU A 17 5.20 -26.59 -3.07
CA LEU A 17 4.61 -25.37 -3.63
C LEU A 17 3.82 -24.66 -2.53
N LEU A 18 4.31 -23.52 -2.05
CA LEU A 18 3.44 -22.50 -1.46
C LEU A 18 2.82 -21.71 -2.60
N ALA A 19 1.64 -22.15 -3.02
CA ALA A 19 0.75 -21.36 -3.86
C ALA A 19 -0.03 -20.38 -2.96
N PHE A 20 0.29 -19.09 -3.04
CA PHE A 20 -0.67 -18.02 -2.73
C PHE A 20 -0.91 -17.23 -4.00
N GLY A 21 -1.76 -17.81 -4.86
CA GLY A 21 -2.42 -17.08 -5.93
C GLY A 21 -3.64 -16.37 -5.36
N CYS A 22 -3.74 -15.07 -5.60
CA CYS A 22 -5.04 -14.41 -5.61
C CYS A 22 -5.84 -14.95 -6.81
N SER A 23 -7.08 -15.37 -6.51
CA SER A 23 -8.19 -15.64 -7.43
C SER A 23 -8.30 -17.05 -8.04
N LYS A 24 -9.14 -17.90 -7.42
CA LYS A 24 -10.51 -18.16 -7.88
C LYS A 24 -11.24 -19.09 -6.90
N GLY A 25 -12.38 -18.62 -6.41
CA GLY A 25 -13.27 -19.35 -5.52
C GLY A 25 -13.56 -18.52 -4.29
N ALA A 26 -14.63 -17.72 -4.34
CA ALA A 26 -15.23 -17.14 -3.16
C ALA A 26 -15.72 -18.29 -2.25
N PRO A 27 -15.33 -18.35 -0.98
CA PRO A 27 -16.31 -18.52 0.06
C PRO A 27 -16.92 -17.14 0.35
N ASP A 28 -18.22 -17.08 0.62
CA ASP A 28 -18.84 -15.90 1.21
C ASP A 28 -18.00 -15.46 2.42
N LYS A 29 -17.15 -14.45 2.23
CA LYS A 29 -16.47 -13.79 3.33
C LYS A 29 -17.58 -13.06 4.06
N ALA A 30 -17.99 -13.61 5.19
CA ALA A 30 -18.82 -12.91 6.14
C ALA A 30 -18.20 -11.53 6.35
N THR A 31 -18.88 -10.49 5.87
CA THR A 31 -18.58 -9.11 6.21
C THR A 31 -18.54 -9.05 7.72
N THR A 32 -17.36 -8.84 8.30
CA THR A 32 -17.19 -8.72 9.75
C THR A 32 -17.98 -7.50 10.18
N THR A 33 -19.26 -7.70 10.49
CA THR A 33 -20.17 -6.66 10.91
C THR A 33 -19.85 -6.40 12.36
N VAL A 34 -18.96 -5.45 12.63
CA VAL A 34 -18.73 -4.99 13.99
C VAL A 34 -20.01 -4.28 14.44
N LYS A 35 -20.87 -4.99 15.18
CA LYS A 35 -21.96 -4.38 15.92
C LYS A 35 -21.36 -3.56 17.06
N VAL A 36 -21.06 -2.29 16.81
CA VAL A 36 -20.70 -1.37 17.88
C VAL A 36 -21.99 -0.95 18.59
N SER A 37 -22.21 -1.51 19.77
CA SER A 37 -23.22 -0.98 20.69
C SER A 37 -22.82 0.43 21.10
N ALA A 38 -23.74 1.38 20.90
CA ALA A 38 -23.58 2.79 21.23
C ALA A 38 -23.43 2.97 22.75
N VAL A 39 -22.21 2.91 23.24
CA VAL A 39 -21.80 3.72 24.39
C VAL A 39 -21.06 4.89 23.76
N ALA A 40 -21.68 6.08 23.80
CA ALA A 40 -21.11 7.29 23.24
C ALA A 40 -19.78 7.61 23.95
N ALA A 41 -18.68 7.11 23.39
CA ALA A 41 -17.36 7.61 23.74
C ALA A 41 -17.34 9.08 23.32
N THR A 42 -16.94 9.97 24.22
CA THR A 42 -16.77 11.40 23.95
C THR A 42 -15.91 11.68 22.71
N ASP A 43 -15.07 10.70 22.38
CA ASP A 43 -14.04 10.78 21.34
C ASP A 43 -14.50 10.15 20.01
N GLY A 44 -15.67 9.49 19.96
CA GLY A 44 -16.19 8.79 18.78
C GLY A 44 -15.84 7.30 18.70
N THR A 45 -16.55 6.58 17.84
CA THR A 45 -16.41 5.14 17.56
C THR A 45 -15.30 4.89 16.56
N ALA A 46 -14.33 4.05 16.92
CA ALA A 46 -13.28 3.59 16.01
C ALA A 46 -13.80 2.48 15.09
N ILE A 47 -13.40 2.53 13.82
CA ILE A 47 -13.67 1.55 12.79
C ILE A 47 -12.33 1.12 12.21
N GLU A 48 -12.04 -0.17 12.31
CA GLU A 48 -10.90 -0.77 11.64
C GLU A 48 -11.20 -0.88 10.14
N LEU A 49 -10.27 -0.42 9.32
CA LEU A 49 -10.34 -0.49 7.87
C LEU A 49 -9.43 -1.61 7.37
N GLU A 50 -9.86 -2.28 6.31
CA GLU A 50 -9.15 -3.39 5.69
C GLU A 50 -8.46 -2.95 4.39
N PRO A 51 -7.30 -3.53 4.05
CA PRO A 51 -6.60 -3.19 2.82
C PRO A 51 -7.42 -3.70 1.64
N SER A 52 -7.72 -2.83 0.68
CA SER A 52 -8.47 -3.24 -0.50
C SER A 52 -7.58 -3.97 -1.52
N PRO A 53 -8.03 -5.13 -2.04
CA PRO A 53 -7.35 -5.80 -3.14
C PRO A 53 -7.65 -5.16 -4.50
N GLU A 54 -8.70 -4.33 -4.59
CA GLU A 54 -9.20 -3.76 -5.84
C GLU A 54 -8.44 -2.47 -6.24
N GLY A 55 -8.53 -2.11 -7.51
CA GLY A 55 -8.04 -0.81 -7.98
C GLY A 55 -9.00 0.33 -7.58
N PHE A 56 -8.57 1.58 -7.80
CA PHE A 56 -9.29 2.84 -7.57
C PHE A 56 -10.81 2.71 -7.31
N PRO A 57 -11.23 2.75 -6.03
CA PRO A 57 -12.64 2.62 -5.67
C PRO A 57 -13.36 3.94 -5.97
N LEU A 58 -14.68 3.88 -6.15
CA LEU A 58 -15.55 5.05 -6.19
C LEU A 58 -15.19 6.11 -7.27
N GLY A 59 -14.42 5.75 -8.29
CA GLY A 59 -13.92 6.69 -9.30
C GLY A 59 -12.97 7.76 -8.73
N LEU A 60 -12.40 7.54 -7.54
CA LEU A 60 -11.49 8.49 -6.89
C LEU A 60 -10.26 8.77 -7.76
N GLY A 61 -10.03 10.07 -7.98
CA GLY A 61 -8.80 10.55 -8.59
C GLY A 61 -7.64 10.49 -7.61
N THR A 62 -6.45 10.22 -8.14
CA THR A 62 -5.19 10.21 -7.40
C THR A 62 -4.28 11.30 -7.95
N SER A 63 -3.54 11.99 -7.09
CA SER A 63 -2.38 12.75 -7.54
C SER A 63 -1.29 11.80 -8.03
N GLN A 64 -0.35 12.29 -8.83
CA GLN A 64 0.87 11.55 -9.13
C GLN A 64 1.93 11.91 -8.10
N GLY A 65 2.47 10.91 -7.42
CA GLY A 65 3.69 11.04 -6.65
C GLY A 65 4.92 11.07 -7.56
N PHE A 66 5.98 11.70 -7.09
CA PHE A 66 7.31 11.53 -7.67
C PHE A 66 7.96 10.30 -7.02
N ALA A 67 8.36 9.30 -7.81
CA ALA A 67 8.97 8.09 -7.28
C ALA A 67 10.48 8.25 -7.15
N ILE A 68 11.22 8.11 -8.25
CA ILE A 68 12.68 8.02 -8.25
C ILE A 68 13.26 8.48 -9.60
N HIS A 69 14.43 9.11 -9.60
CA HIS A 69 15.19 9.59 -10.76
C HIS A 69 16.03 8.52 -11.44
N LEU A 70 16.26 7.37 -10.77
CA LEU A 70 17.09 6.26 -11.26
C LEU A 70 18.53 6.68 -11.61
N PHE A 71 19.32 7.16 -10.63
CA PHE A 71 20.72 7.48 -10.87
C PHE A 71 21.59 6.23 -10.94
N ASP A 72 22.51 6.15 -11.90
CA ASP A 72 23.44 5.01 -12.05
C ASP A 72 24.50 4.94 -10.92
N THR A 73 24.71 6.04 -10.21
CA THR A 73 25.64 6.14 -9.08
C THR A 73 25.00 6.88 -7.92
N PRO A 74 25.23 6.47 -6.66
CA PRO A 74 24.75 7.22 -5.51
C PRO A 74 25.45 8.57 -5.45
N GLY A 75 24.72 9.61 -5.05
CA GLY A 75 25.28 10.92 -4.75
C GLY A 75 26.24 10.83 -3.56
N ALA A 76 27.33 11.62 -3.61
CA ALA A 76 28.38 11.58 -2.59
C ALA A 76 27.89 11.83 -1.15
N ASN A 77 26.75 12.51 -0.99
CA ASN A 77 26.17 12.89 0.30
C ASN A 77 24.87 12.16 0.64
N GLN A 78 24.42 11.19 -0.17
CA GLN A 78 23.17 10.47 0.11
C GLN A 78 23.28 9.56 1.35
N GLY A 79 24.50 9.17 1.74
CA GLY A 79 24.70 8.41 2.98
C GLY A 79 24.53 6.90 2.85
N PHE A 80 24.51 6.35 1.62
CA PHE A 80 24.68 4.91 1.39
C PHE A 80 26.01 4.43 1.99
N LYS A 81 25.96 3.41 2.85
CA LYS A 81 27.13 2.80 3.50
C LYS A 81 27.33 1.35 3.10
N LYS A 82 26.23 0.58 2.98
CA LYS A 82 26.30 -0.83 2.64
C LYS A 82 25.13 -1.22 1.73
N PHE A 83 25.48 -2.00 0.72
CA PHE A 83 24.59 -2.36 -0.38
C PHE A 83 24.22 -3.86 -0.27
N PRO A 84 23.00 -4.24 -0.67
CA PRO A 84 22.63 -5.64 -0.84
C PRO A 84 23.62 -6.38 -1.77
N PRO A 85 23.81 -7.70 -1.61
CA PRO A 85 24.72 -8.48 -2.46
C PRO A 85 24.43 -8.26 -3.94
N GLU A 86 25.46 -8.03 -4.76
CA GLU A 86 25.28 -7.84 -6.20
C GLU A 86 24.72 -9.09 -6.87
N SER A 87 23.72 -8.91 -7.74
CA SER A 87 23.14 -9.99 -8.55
C SER A 87 23.64 -9.99 -10.00
N GLY A 88 24.48 -9.01 -10.38
CA GLY A 88 24.88 -8.75 -11.76
C GLY A 88 23.85 -7.94 -12.58
N SER A 89 22.67 -7.66 -12.02
CA SER A 89 21.69 -6.75 -12.62
C SER A 89 22.11 -5.28 -12.48
N LYS A 90 21.66 -4.45 -13.42
CA LYS A 90 21.83 -2.99 -13.33
C LYS A 90 21.12 -2.47 -12.07
N ARG A 91 21.79 -1.55 -11.36
CA ARG A 91 21.25 -0.89 -10.18
C ARG A 91 21.15 0.61 -10.39
N HIS A 92 20.12 1.18 -9.76
CA HIS A 92 19.93 2.61 -9.66
C HIS A 92 19.74 3.01 -8.21
N TYR A 93 20.08 4.26 -7.91
CA TYR A 93 20.12 4.82 -6.57
C TYR A 93 19.27 6.09 -6.56
N ASP A 94 18.45 6.25 -5.53
CA ASP A 94 17.80 7.53 -5.25
C ASP A 94 17.31 7.60 -3.81
N GLU A 95 16.60 8.66 -3.50
CA GLU A 95 15.80 8.86 -2.29
C GLU A 95 14.30 8.76 -2.63
N PHE A 96 13.51 8.19 -1.72
CA PHE A 96 12.06 8.12 -1.82
C PHE A 96 11.44 8.60 -0.51
N THR A 97 10.52 9.56 -0.60
CA THR A 97 9.85 10.10 0.61
C THR A 97 8.51 9.41 0.83
N LEU A 98 8.31 8.88 2.03
CA LEU A 98 7.07 8.25 2.45
C LEU A 98 6.80 8.53 3.93
N VAL A 99 5.55 8.84 4.27
CA VAL A 99 5.09 9.19 5.63
C VAL A 99 5.92 10.33 6.25
N GLY A 100 6.34 11.28 5.40
CA GLY A 100 7.21 12.40 5.77
C GLY A 100 8.67 12.01 6.08
N LYS A 101 9.10 10.78 5.73
CA LYS A 101 10.46 10.29 5.91
C LYS A 101 11.13 10.04 4.57
N VAL A 102 12.37 10.50 4.44
CA VAL A 102 13.22 10.17 3.30
C VAL A 102 13.88 8.81 3.54
N HIS A 103 13.76 7.91 2.57
CA HIS A 103 14.38 6.60 2.52
C HIS A 103 15.41 6.55 1.41
N LEU A 104 16.57 5.93 1.65
CA LEU A 104 17.47 5.56 0.57
C LEU A 104 16.90 4.36 -0.17
N VAL A 105 16.95 4.39 -1.50
CA VAL A 105 16.40 3.33 -2.35
C VAL A 105 17.43 2.82 -3.34
N ILE A 106 17.57 1.50 -3.40
CA ILE A 106 18.26 0.82 -4.50
C ILE A 106 17.22 0.11 -5.34
N THR A 107 17.19 0.46 -6.62
CA THR A 107 16.38 -0.22 -7.63
C THR A 107 17.26 -1.17 -8.42
N GLU A 108 16.90 -2.44 -8.48
CA GLU A 108 17.63 -3.46 -9.23
C GLU A 108 16.79 -3.96 -10.41
N GLU A 109 17.32 -3.82 -11.64
CA GLU A 109 16.74 -4.33 -12.89
C GLU A 109 16.94 -5.85 -13.02
N SER A 110 16.53 -6.59 -11.99
CA SER A 110 16.42 -8.04 -12.03
C SER A 110 15.07 -8.47 -12.63
N ASN A 111 14.85 -9.78 -12.75
CA ASN A 111 13.59 -10.33 -13.26
C ASN A 111 13.05 -11.37 -12.26
N PRO A 112 12.03 -11.03 -11.44
CA PRO A 112 11.38 -9.72 -11.34
C PRO A 112 12.29 -8.64 -10.71
N PRO A 113 12.06 -7.35 -11.02
CA PRO A 113 12.83 -6.23 -10.49
C PRO A 113 12.59 -6.06 -8.98
N LYS A 114 13.54 -5.41 -8.31
CA LYS A 114 13.55 -5.28 -6.84
C LYS A 114 13.79 -3.85 -6.40
N LEU A 115 13.11 -3.45 -5.33
CA LEU A 115 13.35 -2.20 -4.62
C LEU A 115 13.79 -2.50 -3.19
N PHE A 116 14.97 -2.04 -2.82
CA PHE A 116 15.46 -2.08 -1.44
C PHE A 116 15.29 -0.70 -0.82
N PHE A 117 14.82 -0.65 0.43
CA PHE A 117 14.57 0.59 1.16
C PHE A 117 15.36 0.58 2.46
N ASP A 118 16.04 1.70 2.74
CA ASP A 118 16.64 1.99 4.04
C ASP A 118 15.54 2.46 5.00
N GLU A 119 14.92 1.53 5.73
CA GLU A 119 13.77 1.83 6.61
C GLU A 119 14.25 2.55 7.89
N ASN A 120 15.38 2.12 8.44
CA ASN A 120 15.92 2.66 9.68
C ASN A 120 16.81 3.91 9.47
N ARG A 121 17.12 4.24 8.21
CA ARG A 121 17.89 5.43 7.77
C ARG A 121 19.33 5.42 8.27
N ASN A 122 19.94 4.25 8.40
CA ASN A 122 21.33 4.11 8.85
C ASN A 122 22.33 4.01 7.69
N GLY A 123 21.86 3.90 6.44
CA GLY A 123 22.65 3.73 5.23
C GLY A 123 23.04 2.28 4.88
N ASP A 124 22.62 1.28 5.66
CA ASP A 124 22.87 -0.14 5.48
C ASP A 124 21.62 -0.88 5.03
N LEU A 125 21.38 -0.93 3.72
CA LEU A 125 20.21 -1.61 3.14
C LEU A 125 20.26 -3.15 3.24
N THR A 126 21.18 -3.71 4.03
CA THR A 126 21.29 -5.16 4.28
C THR A 126 20.72 -5.58 5.62
N ASP A 127 20.40 -4.63 6.51
CA ASP A 127 19.78 -4.89 7.82
C ASP A 127 18.27 -4.55 7.87
N ASP A 128 17.73 -3.98 6.79
CA ASP A 128 16.31 -3.72 6.60
C ASP A 128 15.53 -4.96 6.13
N ARG A 129 14.24 -4.75 5.83
CA ARG A 129 13.34 -5.78 5.33
C ARG A 129 13.76 -6.30 3.95
N PRO A 130 13.25 -7.49 3.54
CA PRO A 130 13.42 -7.98 2.18
C PRO A 130 12.94 -6.96 1.14
N ALA A 131 13.59 -6.97 -0.03
CA ALA A 131 13.22 -6.10 -1.13
C ALA A 131 11.75 -6.27 -1.54
N ALA A 132 11.11 -5.16 -1.90
CA ALA A 132 9.83 -5.20 -2.59
C ALA A 132 10.05 -5.71 -4.02
N ILE A 133 9.35 -6.78 -4.36
CA ILE A 133 9.47 -7.47 -5.64
C ILE A 133 8.39 -6.95 -6.59
N GLY A 134 8.78 -6.59 -7.82
CA GLY A 134 7.85 -6.18 -8.86
C GLY A 134 6.94 -7.34 -9.29
N GLU A 135 5.67 -7.04 -9.56
CA GLU A 135 4.69 -8.04 -10.02
C GLU A 135 4.94 -8.51 -11.47
N GLY A 136 5.53 -7.66 -12.30
CA GLY A 136 5.95 -7.97 -13.68
C GLY A 136 7.47 -8.09 -13.87
N SER A 137 7.90 -8.43 -15.08
CA SER A 137 9.32 -8.60 -15.42
C SER A 137 10.06 -7.29 -15.78
N ALA A 138 9.33 -6.22 -16.07
CA ALA A 138 9.91 -4.92 -16.42
C ALA A 138 10.02 -4.03 -15.19
N LEU A 139 11.05 -3.17 -15.11
CA LEU A 139 11.20 -2.23 -13.99
C LEU A 139 9.99 -1.27 -13.89
N VAL A 140 9.61 -0.68 -15.03
CA VAL A 140 8.42 0.17 -15.20
C VAL A 140 7.76 -0.11 -16.56
N PRO A 141 6.42 0.01 -16.68
CA PRO A 141 5.48 0.17 -15.58
C PRO A 141 5.36 -1.14 -14.77
N ASN A 142 5.27 -1.03 -13.45
CA ASN A 142 5.15 -2.20 -12.57
C ASN A 142 4.46 -1.83 -11.25
N HIS A 143 3.93 -2.83 -10.56
CA HIS A 143 3.38 -2.68 -9.22
C HIS A 143 4.38 -3.20 -8.18
N TYR A 144 4.48 -2.47 -7.08
CA TYR A 144 5.28 -2.85 -5.92
C TYR A 144 4.42 -2.73 -4.67
N SER A 145 4.60 -3.66 -3.73
CA SER A 145 4.07 -3.52 -2.38
C SER A 145 5.25 -3.38 -1.43
N ILE A 146 5.33 -2.21 -0.78
CA ILE A 146 6.34 -1.92 0.24
C ILE A 146 5.66 -1.97 1.60
N GLN A 147 6.41 -2.37 2.63
CA GLN A 147 5.90 -2.39 4.00
C GLN A 147 6.33 -1.10 4.69
N VAL A 148 5.40 -0.36 5.25
CA VAL A 148 5.65 0.96 5.82
C VAL A 148 5.51 0.90 7.33
N LEU A 149 6.53 1.37 8.06
CA LEU A 149 6.51 1.45 9.51
C LEU A 149 5.99 2.83 9.97
N TYR A 150 4.88 2.80 10.70
CA TYR A 150 4.30 3.96 11.36
C TYR A 150 4.70 3.93 12.84
N ASP A 151 5.79 4.63 13.19
CA ASP A 151 6.43 4.56 14.52
C ASP A 151 5.50 4.97 15.67
N ASP A 152 4.69 5.99 15.43
CA ASP A 152 3.73 6.55 16.38
C ASP A 152 2.57 5.58 16.67
N GLU A 153 2.24 4.74 15.71
CA GLU A 153 1.19 3.74 15.81
C GLU A 153 1.74 2.34 16.18
N LYS A 154 3.05 2.13 16.04
CA LYS A 154 3.72 0.83 16.19
C LYS A 154 3.12 -0.26 15.30
N VAL A 155 2.69 0.12 14.10
CA VAL A 155 2.13 -0.79 13.10
C VAL A 155 2.97 -0.80 11.83
N VAL A 156 2.87 -1.91 11.10
CA VAL A 156 3.43 -2.06 9.76
C VAL A 156 2.27 -2.30 8.81
N ALA A 157 2.15 -1.47 7.78
CA ALA A 157 1.08 -1.59 6.80
C ALA A 157 1.63 -1.65 5.37
N PRO A 158 1.02 -2.45 4.47
CA PRO A 158 1.40 -2.44 3.07
C PRO A 158 1.02 -1.12 2.39
N TYR A 159 1.92 -0.62 1.57
CA TYR A 159 1.67 0.50 0.65
C TYR A 159 2.01 0.05 -0.77
N ARG A 160 1.02 0.12 -1.65
CA ARG A 160 1.05 -0.44 -3.01
C ARG A 160 1.17 0.71 -3.98
N LEU A 161 2.20 0.63 -4.80
CA LEU A 161 2.58 1.62 -5.78
C LEU A 161 2.36 1.06 -7.17
N TRP A 162 1.84 1.86 -8.08
CA TRP A 162 2.00 1.63 -9.51
C TRP A 162 3.02 2.63 -10.05
N MET A 163 4.22 2.15 -10.34
CA MET A 163 5.33 2.94 -10.85
C MET A 163 5.34 2.94 -12.37
N PHE A 164 5.66 4.08 -12.99
CA PHE A 164 5.71 4.25 -14.45
C PHE A 164 6.73 5.31 -14.85
N GLY A 165 7.33 5.16 -16.03
CA GLY A 165 8.27 6.15 -16.57
C GLY A 165 7.56 7.46 -16.93
N SER A 166 8.22 8.60 -16.69
CA SER A 166 7.70 9.92 -17.04
C SER A 166 8.45 10.53 -18.24
N ASN A 167 7.70 11.20 -19.11
CA ASN A 167 8.26 12.04 -20.19
C ASN A 167 9.00 13.28 -19.67
N MET A 168 8.86 13.62 -18.38
CA MET A 168 9.60 14.69 -17.72
C MET A 168 10.93 14.21 -17.10
N GLY A 169 11.30 12.94 -17.30
CA GLY A 169 12.44 12.29 -16.65
C GLY A 169 12.06 11.57 -15.35
N GLY A 170 12.82 10.53 -15.02
CA GLY A 170 12.60 9.69 -13.84
C GLY A 170 11.34 8.81 -13.91
N VAL A 171 10.95 8.32 -12.74
CA VAL A 171 9.82 7.43 -12.48
C VAL A 171 8.84 8.15 -11.58
N ARG A 172 7.57 8.11 -11.96
CA ARG A 172 6.44 8.56 -11.15
C ARG A 172 5.68 7.37 -10.61
N PHE A 173 4.80 7.62 -9.66
CA PHE A 173 3.89 6.59 -9.19
C PHE A 173 2.50 7.12 -8.91
N TYR A 174 1.56 6.18 -8.89
CA TYR A 174 0.24 6.36 -8.29
C TYR A 174 0.10 5.45 -7.07
N PRO A 175 -0.40 5.96 -5.93
CA PRO A 175 -0.88 5.09 -4.87
C PRO A 175 -1.99 4.20 -5.43
N LYS A 176 -1.86 2.90 -5.18
CA LYS A 176 -2.87 1.89 -5.42
C LYS A 176 -3.45 1.35 -4.13
N CYS A 177 -2.96 1.82 -2.98
CA CYS A 177 -3.49 1.46 -1.68
C CYS A 177 -4.65 2.35 -1.27
N HIS A 178 -5.73 1.69 -0.88
CA HIS A 178 -6.82 2.29 -0.17
C HIS A 178 -7.33 1.31 0.87
N TRP A 179 -7.91 1.86 1.92
CA TRP A 179 -8.53 1.10 2.99
C TRP A 179 -10.03 1.20 2.83
N TYR A 180 -10.74 0.10 3.08
CA TYR A 180 -12.19 0.08 3.03
C TYR A 180 -12.76 -0.42 4.34
N GLY A 181 -14.00 -0.01 4.64
CA GLY A 181 -14.71 -0.46 5.82
C GLY A 181 -16.21 -0.23 5.69
N THR A 182 -16.92 -0.48 6.78
CA THR A 182 -18.37 -0.28 6.85
C THR A 182 -18.72 0.53 8.09
N LEU A 183 -19.40 1.67 7.89
CA LEU A 183 -20.01 2.45 8.96
C LEU A 183 -21.46 2.03 9.09
N THR A 184 -21.94 1.77 10.31
CA THR A 184 -23.36 1.54 10.55
C THR A 184 -24.01 2.81 11.10
N VAL A 185 -24.95 3.40 10.36
CA VAL A 185 -25.73 4.57 10.77
C VAL A 185 -27.20 4.15 10.86
N ASN A 186 -27.84 4.37 12.02
CA ASN A 186 -29.24 3.98 12.25
C ASN A 186 -29.56 2.52 11.87
N GLY A 187 -28.59 1.61 12.05
CA GLY A 187 -28.72 0.19 11.71
C GLY A 187 -28.50 -0.16 10.23
N LYS A 188 -28.21 0.81 9.36
CA LYS A 188 -27.88 0.59 7.95
C LYS A 188 -26.37 0.69 7.70
N PRO A 189 -25.77 -0.22 6.91
CA PRO A 189 -24.36 -0.17 6.56
C PRO A 189 -24.09 0.80 5.40
N TYR A 190 -22.99 1.55 5.49
CA TYR A 190 -22.47 2.45 4.46
C TYR A 190 -21.00 2.15 4.21
N LYS A 191 -20.59 2.16 2.94
CA LYS A 191 -19.19 1.90 2.56
C LYS A 191 -18.33 3.09 2.95
N ILE A 192 -17.20 2.81 3.58
CA ILE A 192 -16.17 3.80 3.89
C ILE A 192 -14.95 3.48 3.05
N THR A 193 -14.32 4.51 2.48
CA THR A 193 -13.03 4.40 1.80
C THR A 193 -12.08 5.46 2.33
N ALA A 194 -10.88 5.06 2.75
CA ALA A 194 -9.76 5.97 2.96
C ALA A 194 -8.77 5.78 1.81
N PHE A 195 -8.50 6.86 1.08
CA PHE A 195 -7.67 6.84 -0.12
C PHE A 195 -6.53 7.85 0.03
N ASP A 196 -5.30 7.43 -0.25
CA ASP A 196 -4.14 8.32 -0.19
C ASP A 196 -4.15 9.22 -1.44
N GLY A 197 -4.71 10.41 -1.28
CA GLY A 197 -4.85 11.39 -2.35
C GLY A 197 -3.56 12.16 -2.60
N ASN A 198 -2.69 12.27 -1.59
CA ASN A 198 -1.44 13.04 -1.61
C ASN A 198 -0.23 12.25 -2.12
N SER A 199 -0.37 10.93 -2.25
CA SER A 199 0.70 10.02 -2.67
C SER A 199 1.90 10.06 -1.72
N ASP A 200 1.66 10.15 -0.42
CA ASP A 200 2.72 10.20 0.60
C ASP A 200 2.62 9.08 1.64
N GLY A 201 1.58 8.24 1.57
CA GLY A 201 1.32 7.16 2.52
C GLY A 201 0.88 7.63 3.91
N ASP A 202 0.57 8.91 4.11
CA ASP A 202 0.08 9.48 5.36
C ASP A 202 -1.40 9.85 5.26
N TYR A 203 -2.27 8.89 5.59
CA TYR A 203 -3.72 9.05 5.48
C TYR A 203 -4.30 10.10 6.44
N SER A 204 -3.54 10.64 7.39
CA SER A 204 -4.04 11.59 8.40
C SER A 204 -4.47 12.94 7.80
N ASN A 205 -3.95 13.28 6.63
CA ASN A 205 -4.26 14.50 5.89
C ASN A 205 -5.21 14.27 4.70
N ASP A 206 -5.62 13.02 4.48
CA ASP A 206 -6.47 12.62 3.36
C ASP A 206 -7.96 12.60 3.73
N PRO A 207 -8.86 12.82 2.75
CA PRO A 207 -10.28 12.66 2.98
C PRO A 207 -10.66 11.18 3.13
N VAL A 208 -11.61 10.92 4.04
CA VAL A 208 -12.34 9.65 4.11
C VAL A 208 -13.68 9.82 3.43
N VAL A 209 -14.00 8.95 2.49
CA VAL A 209 -15.25 8.96 1.74
C VAL A 209 -16.26 8.02 2.38
N ILE A 210 -17.50 8.49 2.55
CA ILE A 210 -18.63 7.64 2.88
C ILE A 210 -19.61 7.68 1.69
N ASP A 211 -19.80 6.54 1.02
CA ASP A 211 -20.80 6.41 -0.05
C ASP A 211 -22.20 6.43 0.58
N ALA A 212 -22.72 7.63 0.81
CA ALA A 212 -23.93 7.91 1.58
C ALA A 212 -25.17 7.73 0.71
N ASN A 213 -25.05 7.97 -0.60
CA ASN A 213 -26.14 7.81 -1.56
C ASN A 213 -26.17 6.42 -2.23
N GLY A 214 -25.12 5.60 -2.04
CA GLY A 214 -25.03 4.22 -2.51
C GLY A 214 -24.79 4.09 -4.02
N ASN A 215 -24.21 5.11 -4.66
CA ASN A 215 -24.02 5.15 -6.10
C ASN A 215 -22.64 4.68 -6.58
N ASP A 216 -21.79 4.20 -5.65
CA ASP A 216 -20.42 3.74 -5.90
C ASP A 216 -19.54 4.82 -6.57
N LYS A 217 -19.75 6.09 -6.24
CA LYS A 217 -18.92 7.22 -6.69
C LYS A 217 -18.61 8.13 -5.52
N ALA A 218 -17.43 8.71 -5.52
CA ALA A 218 -17.03 9.66 -4.50
C ALA A 218 -17.47 11.07 -4.91
N GLU A 219 -18.48 11.60 -4.25
CA GLU A 219 -18.92 12.99 -4.39
C GLU A 219 -18.18 13.91 -3.41
N ASP A 220 -18.13 15.22 -3.69
CA ASP A 220 -17.39 16.15 -2.84
C ASP A 220 -18.05 16.30 -1.46
N GLU A 221 -19.37 16.18 -1.39
CA GLU A 221 -20.17 16.21 -0.17
C GLU A 221 -19.97 14.96 0.71
N GLU A 222 -19.49 13.86 0.11
CA GLU A 222 -19.24 12.57 0.76
C GLU A 222 -17.81 12.44 1.31
N LYS A 223 -16.94 13.41 1.00
CA LYS A 223 -15.56 13.49 1.48
C LYS A 223 -15.49 14.20 2.82
N LEU A 224 -15.02 13.49 3.83
CA LEU A 224 -14.81 14.03 5.17
C LEU A 224 -13.32 14.15 5.46
N SER A 225 -12.85 15.36 5.71
CA SER A 225 -11.61 15.60 6.45
C SER A 225 -11.88 15.53 7.96
N PRO A 226 -10.87 15.25 8.80
CA PRO A 226 -11.03 15.30 10.25
C PRO A 226 -11.68 16.62 10.73
N GLY A 227 -12.70 16.51 11.59
CA GLY A 227 -13.53 17.60 12.09
C GLY A 227 -14.71 17.99 11.19
N LYS A 228 -14.86 17.40 9.99
CA LYS A 228 -16.01 17.62 9.11
C LYS A 228 -17.11 16.59 9.34
N SER A 229 -18.33 16.95 8.95
CA SER A 229 -19.51 16.11 9.10
C SER A 229 -20.40 16.11 7.88
N ILE A 230 -21.12 15.01 7.69
CA ILE A 230 -22.19 14.83 6.72
C ILE A 230 -23.46 14.37 7.47
N THR A 231 -24.64 14.61 6.89
CA THR A 231 -25.90 14.07 7.41
C THR A 231 -26.30 12.85 6.60
N ILE A 232 -26.45 11.69 7.25
CA ILE A 232 -26.86 10.42 6.65
C ILE A 232 -28.13 9.96 7.36
N ASP A 233 -29.23 9.79 6.63
CA ASP A 233 -30.53 9.37 7.19
C ASP A 233 -30.97 10.19 8.42
N GLY A 234 -30.72 11.50 8.38
CA GLY A 234 -31.04 12.43 9.48
C GLY A 234 -30.09 12.38 10.68
N GLN A 235 -29.08 11.50 10.68
CA GLN A 235 -28.03 11.44 11.68
C GLN A 235 -26.82 12.24 11.20
N GLN A 236 -26.31 13.14 12.04
CA GLN A 236 -25.03 13.80 11.75
C GLN A 236 -23.90 12.80 12.03
N VAL A 237 -23.02 12.61 11.06
CA VAL A 237 -21.84 11.75 11.14
C VAL A 237 -20.62 12.64 10.94
N ALA A 238 -19.75 12.73 11.94
CA ALA A 238 -18.53 13.52 11.89
C ALA A 238 -17.30 12.61 11.90
N LEU A 239 -16.35 12.81 10.98
CA LEU A 239 -15.02 12.19 11.08
C LEU A 239 -14.24 12.91 12.17
N VAL A 240 -13.85 12.20 13.22
CA VAL A 240 -13.03 12.74 14.31
C VAL A 240 -11.56 12.69 13.92
N SER A 241 -11.10 11.54 13.43
CA SER A 241 -9.70 11.30 13.06
C SER A 241 -9.58 10.10 12.13
N ILE A 242 -8.48 10.04 11.39
CA ILE A 242 -7.98 8.82 10.74
C ILE A 242 -6.50 8.65 11.13
N SER A 243 -6.08 7.41 11.37
CA SER A 243 -4.68 7.09 11.65
C SER A 243 -3.80 7.41 10.43
N ARG A 244 -2.53 7.73 10.63
CA ARG A 244 -1.57 7.96 9.54
C ARG A 244 -1.43 6.74 8.65
N SER A 245 -1.54 5.54 9.23
CA SER A 245 -1.57 4.29 8.46
C SER A 245 -2.85 4.07 7.64
N GLY A 246 -3.92 4.81 7.93
CA GLY A 246 -5.24 4.61 7.35
C GLY A 246 -6.01 3.40 7.90
N LEU A 247 -5.41 2.60 8.78
CA LEU A 247 -6.02 1.38 9.36
C LEU A 247 -7.22 1.67 10.28
N THR A 248 -7.34 2.88 10.81
CA THR A 248 -8.44 3.20 11.74
C THR A 248 -9.00 4.58 11.46
N ALA A 249 -10.31 4.64 11.20
CA ALA A 249 -11.08 5.88 11.14
C ALA A 249 -12.02 5.96 12.34
N ARG A 250 -12.18 7.16 12.92
CA ARG A 250 -13.02 7.39 14.09
C ARG A 250 -14.16 8.34 13.75
N PHE A 251 -15.39 7.94 14.04
CA PHE A 251 -16.58 8.72 13.73
C PHE A 251 -17.39 9.05 14.99
N LYS A 252 -17.96 10.24 15.02
CA LYS A 252 -18.94 10.67 16.02
C LYS A 252 -20.32 10.76 15.37
N MET A 253 -21.32 10.21 16.03
CA MET A 253 -22.72 10.20 15.62
C MET A 253 -23.56 10.77 16.75
#